data_AF-A0A7K4CEC7-F1
#
_entry.id   AF-A0A7K4CEC7-F1
#
_cell.length_a   1.000
_cell.length_b   1.000
_cell.length_c   1.000
_cell.angle_alpha   90.00
_cell.angle_beta   90.00
_cell.angle_gamma   90.00
#
_symmetry.space_group_name_H-M   'P 1'
#
loop_
_entity.id
_entity.type
_entity.pdbx_description
1 polymer ?
#
loop_
_entity_poly.entity_id
_entity_poly.type
_entity_poly.pdbx_seq_one_letter_code
_entity_poly.pdbx_strand_id
1 'polypeptide(L)' 'MPTSKKELVKLNRAKKEKADELAKQAAAGSDSAKKKLKKLEKKMK' A
#
# COMPACT_ATOMS: atom_id res chain seq x y z
N MET A 1 -6.32 -13.84 13.74
CA MET A 1 -5.01 -14.03 14.39
C MET A 1 -4.52 -12.69 14.92
N PRO A 2 -4.35 -12.52 16.24
CA PRO A 2 -3.75 -11.30 16.77
C PRO A 2 -2.27 -11.30 16.40
N THR A 3 -1.88 -10.41 15.49
CA THR A 3 -0.46 -10.22 15.14
C THR A 3 0.19 -9.39 16.24
N SER A 4 1.37 -9.81 16.68
CA SER A 4 2.14 -9.10 17.70
C SER A 4 2.44 -7.67 17.25
N LYS A 5 2.64 -6.74 18.18
CA LYS A 5 2.90 -5.32 17.87
C LYS A 5 4.09 -5.14 16.90
N LYS A 6 5.10 -6.00 16.99
CA LYS A 6 6.27 -6.04 16.07
C LYS A 6 5.88 -6.49 14.66
N GLU A 7 5.02 -7.49 14.52
CA GLU A 7 4.51 -7.95 13.21
C GLU A 7 3.61 -6.90 12.56
N LEU A 8 2.81 -6.20 13.36
CA LEU A 8 1.95 -5.11 12.89
C LEU A 8 2.79 -3.96 12.30
N VAL A 9 3.92 -3.62 12.93
CA VAL A 9 4.88 -2.64 12.40
C VAL A 9 5.49 -3.12 11.08
N LYS A 10 5.89 -4.39 10.97
CA LYS A 10 6.42 -4.96 9.70
C LYS A 10 5.38 -4.93 8.59
N LEU A 11 4.13 -5.30 8.89
CA LEU A 11 3.02 -5.27 7.94
C LEU A 11 2.69 -3.86 7.48
N ASN A 12 2.71 -2.87 8.39
CA ASN A 12 2.48 -1.48 8.03
C ASN A 12 3.59 -0.91 7.15
N ARG A 13 4.85 -1.30 7.39
CA ARG A 13 5.98 -0.95 6.53
C ARG A 13 5.82 -1.57 5.13
N ALA A 14 5.51 -2.86 5.04
CA ALA A 14 5.28 -3.54 3.77
C ALA A 14 4.09 -2.95 2.99
N LYS A 15 3.03 -2.50 3.70
CA LYS A 15 1.90 -1.78 3.07
C LYS A 15 2.32 -0.42 2.52
N LYS A 16 3.16 0.34 3.24
CA LYS A 16 3.72 1.61 2.77
C LYS A 16 4.60 1.41 1.55
N GLU A 17 5.54 0.46 1.58
CA GLU A 17 6.43 0.18 0.45
C GLU A 17 5.63 -0.22 -0.81
N LYS A 18 4.61 -1.07 -0.67
CA LYS A 18 3.70 -1.40 -1.80
C LYS A 18 2.90 -0.20 -2.28
N ALA A 19 2.49 0.71 -1.39
CA ALA A 19 1.81 1.93 -1.78
C ALA A 19 2.75 2.86 -2.55
N ASP A 20 4.02 2.99 -2.12
CA ASP A 20 5.04 3.81 -2.80
C ASP A 20 5.39 3.24 -4.18
N GLU A 21 5.47 1.92 -4.33
CA GLU A 21 5.67 1.27 -5.63
C GLU A 21 4.48 1.49 -6.57
N LEU A 22 3.25 1.33 -6.08
CA LEU A 22 2.05 1.63 -6.86
C LEU A 22 1.96 3.12 -7.19
N ALA A 23 2.44 4.00 -6.32
CA ALA A 23 2.51 5.45 -6.57
C ALA A 23 3.49 5.78 -7.68
N LYS A 24 4.68 5.17 -7.65
CA LYS A 24 5.68 5.30 -8.72
C LYS A 24 5.14 4.80 -10.06
N GLN A 25 4.49 3.64 -10.07
CA GLN A 25 3.88 3.09 -11.30
C GLN A 25 2.71 3.96 -11.79
N ALA A 26 1.90 4.52 -10.88
CA ALA A 26 0.82 5.42 -11.22
C ALA A 26 1.35 6.77 -11.77
N ALA A 27 2.44 7.28 -11.21
CA ALA A 27 3.14 8.47 -11.71
C ALA A 27 3.79 8.23 -13.08
N ALA A 28 4.24 7.01 -13.33
CA ALA A 28 4.72 6.57 -14.64
C ALA A 28 3.60 6.32 -15.68
N GLY A 29 2.34 6.65 -15.36
CA GLY A 29 1.21 6.57 -16.28
C GLY A 29 0.42 5.26 -16.25
N SER A 30 0.68 4.34 -15.31
CA SER A 30 -0.11 3.11 -15.19
C SER A 30 -1.46 3.37 -14.52
N ASP A 31 -2.53 3.41 -15.31
CA ASP A 31 -3.91 3.54 -14.83
C ASP A 31 -4.31 2.40 -13.88
N SER A 32 -3.77 1.19 -14.11
CA SER A 32 -4.00 0.03 -13.25
C SER A 32 -3.39 0.23 -11.85
N ALA A 33 -2.20 0.82 -11.77
CA ALA A 33 -1.54 1.14 -10.51
C ALA A 33 -2.27 2.27 -9.77
N LYS A 34 -2.76 3.28 -10.51
CA LYS A 34 -3.56 4.39 -9.97
C LYS A 34 -4.87 3.90 -9.34
N LYS A 35 -5.58 2.97 -10.00
CA LYS A 35 -6.79 2.32 -9.44
C LYS A 35 -6.47 1.48 -8.21
N LYS A 36 -5.38 0.71 -8.23
CA LYS A 36 -4.94 -0.12 -7.10
C LYS A 36 -4.56 0.73 -5.88
N LEU A 37 -3.81 1.83 -6.10
CA LEU A 37 -3.42 2.77 -5.07
C LEU A 37 -4.64 3.41 -4.40
N LYS A 38 -5.58 3.95 -5.20
CA LYS A 38 -6.83 4.54 -4.67
C LYS A 38 -7.66 3.54 -3.87
N LYS A 39 -7.68 2.26 -4.25
CA LYS A 39 -8.38 1.20 -3.50
C LYS A 39 -7.65 0.84 -2.20
N LEU A 40 -6.32 0.92 -2.19
CA LEU A 40 -5.48 0.70 -1.00
C LEU A 40 -5.66 1.83 0.02
N GLU A 41 -5.62 3.09 -0.43
CA GLU A 41 -5.88 4.28 0.40
C GLU A 41 -7.26 4.21 1.05
N LYS A 42 -8.31 3.88 0.29
CA LYS A 42 -9.68 3.71 0.82
C LYS A 42 -9.84 2.61 1.87
N LYS A 43 -8.95 1.61 1.90
CA LYS A 43 -8.96 0.53 2.91
C LYS A 43 -8.14 0.87 4.15
N MET A 44 -7.29 1.89 4.07
CA MET A 44 -6.47 2.38 5.18
C MET A 44 -7.09 3.61 5.86
N LYS A 45 -8.09 4.23 5.24
CA LYS A 45 -8.94 5.27 5.80
C LYS A 45 -10.12 4.63 6.54
#